data_AF-A0A6A4LBM5-F1
#
_entry.id   AF-A0A6A4LBM5-F1
#
_cell.length_a   1.000
_cell.length_b   1.000
_cell.length_c   1.000
_cell.angle_alpha   90.00
_cell.angle_beta   90.00
_cell.angle_gamma   90.00
#
_symmetry.space_group_name_H-M   'P 1'
#
loop_
_entity.id
_entity.type
_entity.pdbx_description
1 polymer ?
#
loop_
_entity_poly.entity_id
_entity_poly.type
_entity_poly.pdbx_seq_one_letter_code
_entity_poly.pdbx_strand_id
1 'polypeptide(L)'
;MEEAKIFTNKHLKGIKGKIMDKDLMEQIDHALEMPLHHRMFRLEARWYIEAYGKRNDANHLLLEMANLDFNMAELERGESVNSILCYMRETGLSEQEARKHIRKLIDEAWKKMNKERVAVDSPFEKPFIETAINLARMSQCSYQNGDGLGALDNQAKNWVLSVIIEPITTSC
;
A
#
# COMPACT_ATOMS: atom_id res chain seq x y z
N MET A 1 3.51 -25.98 -11.44
CA MET A 1 2.99 -24.93 -10.55
C MET A 1 2.06 -23.96 -11.28
N GLU A 2 2.41 -23.53 -12.50
CA GLU A 2 1.57 -22.61 -13.30
C GLU A 2 0.20 -23.21 -13.69
N GLU A 3 0.14 -24.48 -14.09
CA GLU A 3 -1.12 -25.16 -14.42
C GLU A 3 -2.10 -25.20 -13.23
N ALA A 4 -1.60 -25.45 -12.02
CA ALA A 4 -2.41 -25.41 -10.80
C ALA A 4 -2.94 -24.00 -10.53
N LYS A 5 -2.11 -22.96 -10.70
CA LYS A 5 -2.51 -21.56 -10.55
C LYS A 5 -3.60 -21.19 -11.56
N ILE A 6 -3.46 -21.58 -12.83
CA ILE A 6 -4.44 -21.35 -13.89
C ILE A 6 -5.76 -22.06 -13.56
N PHE A 7 -5.68 -23.34 -13.16
CA PHE A 7 -6.84 -24.14 -12.78
C PHE A 7 -7.62 -23.51 -11.62
N THR A 8 -6.93 -23.16 -10.53
CA THR A 8 -7.56 -22.57 -9.34
C THR A 8 -8.14 -21.19 -9.64
N ASN A 9 -7.43 -20.33 -10.39
CA ASN A 9 -7.95 -19.02 -10.80
C ASN A 9 -9.23 -19.14 -11.62
N LYS A 10 -9.25 -20.05 -12.60
CA LYS A 10 -10.43 -20.30 -13.44
C LYS A 10 -11.62 -20.74 -12.59
N HIS A 11 -11.39 -21.63 -11.63
CA HIS A 11 -12.44 -22.17 -10.78
C HIS A 11 -12.98 -21.12 -9.80
N LEU A 12 -12.11 -20.36 -9.12
CA LEU A 12 -12.49 -19.28 -8.21
C LEU A 12 -13.31 -18.19 -8.93
N LYS A 13 -12.88 -17.77 -10.13
CA LYS A 13 -13.65 -16.83 -10.97
C LYS A 13 -15.04 -17.36 -11.33
N GLY A 14 -15.17 -18.65 -11.62
CA GLY A 14 -16.44 -19.30 -11.96
C GLY A 14 -17.40 -19.45 -10.77
N ILE A 15 -16.88 -19.52 -9.55
CA ILE A 15 -17.67 -19.63 -8.32
C ILE A 15 -18.04 -18.25 -7.75
N LYS A 16 -17.22 -17.22 -7.94
CA LYS A 16 -17.43 -15.86 -7.41
C LYS A 16 -18.86 -15.33 -7.61
N GLY A 17 -19.46 -15.53 -8.78
CA GLY A 17 -20.83 -15.08 -9.09
C GLY A 17 -21.96 -15.93 -8.50
N LYS A 18 -21.65 -17.02 -7.79
CA LYS A 18 -22.62 -18.00 -7.25
C LYS A 18 -22.65 -18.03 -5.72
N ILE A 19 -21.68 -17.40 -5.06
CA ILE A 19 -21.58 -17.35 -3.61
C ILE A 19 -22.43 -16.20 -3.09
N MET A 20 -23.25 -16.47 -2.07
CA MET A 20 -24.01 -15.44 -1.35
C MET A 20 -23.37 -15.05 -0.01
N ASP A 21 -22.41 -15.84 0.47
CA ASP A 21 -21.62 -15.55 1.66
C ASP A 21 -20.64 -14.40 1.36
N LYS A 22 -20.85 -13.26 2.02
CA LYS A 22 -20.06 -12.05 1.80
C LYS A 22 -18.62 -12.21 2.28
N ASP A 23 -18.39 -12.94 3.37
CA ASP A 23 -17.07 -13.15 3.94
C ASP A 23 -16.23 -14.02 3.01
N LEU A 24 -16.85 -15.09 2.47
CA LEU A 24 -16.21 -15.97 1.51
C LEU A 24 -15.97 -15.24 0.16
N MET A 25 -16.87 -14.35 -0.24
CA MET A 25 -16.68 -13.52 -1.43
C MET A 25 -15.48 -12.57 -1.27
N GLU A 26 -15.35 -11.92 -0.12
CA GLU A 26 -14.20 -11.05 0.20
C GLU A 26 -12.87 -11.84 0.19
N GLN A 27 -12.86 -13.07 0.70
CA GLN A 27 -11.69 -13.94 0.64
C GLN A 27 -11.32 -14.38 -0.78
N ILE A 28 -12.31 -14.71 -1.61
CA ILE A 28 -12.07 -15.07 -3.01
C ILE A 28 -11.54 -13.87 -3.79
N ASP A 29 -12.08 -12.68 -3.53
CA ASP A 29 -11.63 -11.45 -4.17
C ASP A 29 -10.18 -11.15 -3.80
N HIS A 30 -9.87 -11.18 -2.51
CA HIS A 30 -8.49 -11.04 -2.05
C HIS A 30 -7.57 -12.11 -2.64
N ALA A 31 -7.99 -13.38 -2.70
CA ALA A 31 -7.23 -14.49 -3.29
C ALA A 31 -6.90 -14.27 -4.78
N LEU A 32 -7.84 -13.71 -5.55
CA LEU A 32 -7.71 -13.45 -6.97
C LEU A 32 -6.92 -12.18 -7.30
N GLU A 33 -6.78 -11.25 -6.36
CA GLU A 33 -6.05 -9.99 -6.55
C GLU A 33 -4.54 -10.18 -6.67
N MET A 34 -3.92 -10.95 -5.79
CA MET A 34 -2.46 -11.13 -5.77
C MET A 34 -2.06 -12.56 -5.40
N PRO A 35 -1.19 -13.23 -6.17
CA PRO A 35 -0.70 -14.57 -5.81
C PRO A 35 -0.02 -14.56 -4.43
N LEU A 36 -0.23 -15.61 -3.62
CA LEU A 36 0.30 -15.71 -2.24
C LEU A 36 1.80 -15.38 -2.11
N HIS A 37 2.62 -15.77 -3.08
CA HIS A 37 4.07 -15.53 -3.08
C HIS A 37 4.49 -14.10 -3.42
N HIS A 38 3.56 -13.24 -3.85
CA HIS A 38 3.77 -11.81 -4.07
C HIS A 38 3.25 -10.96 -2.91
N ARG A 39 2.58 -11.57 -1.91
CA ARG A 39 1.98 -10.83 -0.80
C ARG A 39 3.04 -10.48 0.24
N MET A 40 3.04 -9.23 0.67
CA MET A 40 3.80 -8.84 1.86
C MET A 40 3.09 -9.40 3.09
N PHE A 41 3.74 -10.32 3.81
CA PHE A 41 3.19 -11.00 4.99
C PHE A 41 2.56 -10.04 6.01
N ARG A 42 3.16 -8.86 6.19
CA ARG A 42 2.64 -7.81 7.08
C ARG A 42 1.27 -7.31 6.65
N LEU A 43 1.12 -6.99 5.37
CA LEU A 43 -0.15 -6.51 4.80
C LEU A 43 -1.19 -7.62 4.83
N GLU A 44 -0.77 -8.86 4.60
CA GLU A 44 -1.65 -10.02 4.70
C GLU A 44 -2.17 -10.23 6.13
N ALA A 45 -1.30 -10.11 7.13
CA ALA A 45 -1.69 -10.18 8.53
C ALA A 45 -2.68 -9.07 8.90
N ARG A 46 -2.41 -7.83 8.46
CA ARG A 46 -3.31 -6.70 8.70
C ARG A 46 -4.67 -6.91 8.05
N TRP A 47 -4.68 -7.29 6.77
CA TRP A 47 -5.90 -7.56 6.03
C TRP A 47 -6.73 -8.66 6.72
N TYR A 48 -6.09 -9.75 7.16
CA TYR A 48 -6.79 -10.86 7.79
C TYR A 48 -7.41 -10.47 9.14
N ILE A 49 -6.71 -9.68 9.96
CA ILE A 49 -7.25 -9.15 11.22
C ILE A 49 -8.52 -8.33 10.94
N GLU A 50 -8.49 -7.46 9.95
CA GLU A 50 -9.63 -6.63 9.57
C GLU A 50 -10.78 -7.44 8.98
N ALA A 51 -10.50 -8.40 8.09
CA ALA A 51 -11.50 -9.29 7.50
C ALA A 51 -12.15 -10.18 8.57
N TYR A 52 -11.36 -10.74 9.49
CA TYR A 52 -11.89 -11.54 10.60
C TYR A 52 -12.80 -10.70 11.50
N GLY A 53 -12.45 -9.44 11.78
CA GLY A 53 -13.26 -8.54 12.59
C GLY A 53 -14.63 -8.17 12.00
N LYS A 54 -14.83 -8.35 10.69
CA LYS A 54 -16.13 -8.11 10.02
C LYS A 54 -17.10 -9.29 10.16
N ARG A 55 -16.61 -10.47 10.52
CA ARG A 55 -17.42 -11.69 10.57
C ARG A 55 -18.39 -11.63 11.75
N ASN A 56 -19.61 -12.12 11.54
CA ASN A 56 -20.61 -12.19 12.61
C ASN A 56 -20.24 -13.19 13.71
N ASP A 57 -19.37 -14.17 13.42
CA ASP A 57 -18.90 -15.21 14.33
C ASP A 57 -17.51 -14.92 14.91
N ALA A 58 -16.99 -13.71 14.74
CA ALA A 58 -15.66 -13.33 15.20
C ALA A 58 -15.56 -13.42 16.74
N ASN A 59 -14.55 -14.15 17.22
CA ASN A 59 -14.24 -14.16 18.64
C ASN A 59 -13.49 -12.88 19.01
N HIS A 60 -14.13 -12.04 19.82
CA HIS A 60 -13.56 -10.74 20.22
C HIS A 60 -12.22 -10.87 20.93
N LEU A 61 -12.01 -11.90 21.76
CA LEU A 61 -10.75 -12.09 22.49
C LEU A 61 -9.60 -12.42 21.53
N LEU A 62 -9.85 -13.27 20.52
CA LEU A 62 -8.86 -13.58 19.50
C LEU A 62 -8.53 -12.35 18.65
N LEU A 63 -9.55 -11.56 18.29
CA LEU A 63 -9.37 -10.33 17.53
C LEU A 63 -8.56 -9.28 18.32
N GLU A 64 -8.86 -9.12 19.60
CA GLU A 64 -8.15 -8.20 20.48
C GLU A 64 -6.68 -8.61 20.64
N MET A 65 -6.43 -9.89 20.92
CA MET A 65 -5.08 -10.44 21.00
C MET A 65 -4.28 -10.21 19.70
N ALA A 66 -4.86 -10.55 18.55
CA ALA A 66 -4.19 -10.36 17.26
C ALA A 66 -3.90 -8.87 16.96
N ASN A 67 -4.79 -7.97 17.33
CA ASN A 67 -4.57 -6.53 17.18
C ASN A 67 -3.44 -6.02 18.09
N LEU A 68 -3.39 -6.47 19.34
CA LEU A 68 -2.34 -6.08 20.29
C LEU A 68 -0.97 -6.58 19.82
N ASP A 69 -0.86 -7.85 19.42
CA ASP A 69 0.39 -8.42 18.91
C ASP A 69 0.86 -7.71 17.64
N PHE A 70 -0.06 -7.44 16.71
CA PHE A 70 0.26 -6.69 15.50
C PHE A 70 0.75 -5.28 15.82
N ASN A 71 0.03 -4.54 16.66
CA ASN A 71 0.40 -3.17 17.03
C ASN A 71 1.75 -3.11 17.77
N MET A 72 2.05 -4.10 18.61
CA MET A 72 3.34 -4.20 19.30
C MET A 72 4.48 -4.41 18.31
N ALA A 73 4.31 -5.31 17.33
CA ALA A 73 5.31 -5.53 16.28
C ALA A 73 5.51 -4.28 15.39
N GLU A 74 4.44 -3.56 15.05
CA GLU A 74 4.54 -2.31 14.29
C GLU A 74 5.20 -1.18 15.09
N LEU A 75 4.96 -1.15 16.41
CA LEU A 75 5.62 -0.22 17.33
C LEU A 75 7.13 -0.48 17.42
N GLU A 76 7.55 -1.73 17.59
CA GLU A 76 8.97 -2.11 17.62
C GLU A 76 9.69 -1.75 16.31
N ARG A 77 8.98 -1.81 15.17
CA ARG A 77 9.49 -1.37 13.86
C ARG A 77 9.60 0.15 13.71
N GLY A 78 9.05 0.93 14.64
CA GLY A 78 9.15 2.39 14.66
C GLY A 78 8.02 3.12 13.94
N GLU A 79 6.91 2.47 13.60
CA GLU A 79 5.79 3.13 12.90
C GLU A 79 5.04 4.16 13.75
N SER A 80 5.22 4.13 15.08
CA SER A 80 4.62 5.11 15.99
C SER A 80 5.32 6.49 15.99
N VAL A 81 6.50 6.61 15.37
CA VAL A 81 7.23 7.87 15.27
C VAL A 81 7.19 8.34 13.82
N ASN A 82 6.19 9.17 13.50
CA ASN A 82 6.11 9.85 12.22
C ASN A 82 6.47 11.34 12.36
N SER A 83 6.88 11.95 11.25
CA SER A 83 7.33 13.35 11.22
C SER A 83 6.26 14.35 11.69
N ILE A 84 4.97 14.02 11.54
CA ILE A 84 3.85 14.82 12.05
C ILE A 84 3.86 14.80 13.58
N LEU A 85 3.94 13.62 14.20
CA LEU A 85 3.96 13.45 15.65
C LEU A 85 5.20 14.10 16.28
N CYS A 86 6.38 13.98 15.65
CA CYS A 86 7.59 14.67 16.10
C CYS A 86 7.39 16.18 16.09
N TYR A 87 6.92 16.75 14.96
CA TYR A 87 6.70 18.19 14.85
C TYR A 87 5.66 18.70 15.84
N MET A 88 4.56 17.96 16.06
CA MET A 88 3.57 18.28 17.08
C MET A 88 4.18 18.28 18.49
N ARG A 89 5.02 17.29 18.82
CA ARG A 89 5.66 17.19 20.13
C ARG A 89 6.68 18.32 20.36
N GLU A 90 7.44 18.69 19.33
CA GLU A 90 8.46 19.74 19.38
C GLU A 90 7.86 21.15 19.47
N THR A 91 6.73 21.38 18.79
CA THR A 91 6.15 22.73 18.65
C THR A 91 4.88 22.96 19.47
N GLY A 92 4.22 21.89 19.93
CA GLY A 92 2.92 21.95 20.58
C GLY A 92 1.75 22.28 19.64
N LEU A 93 1.97 22.32 18.32
CA LEU A 93 0.95 22.68 17.34
C LEU A 93 -0.01 21.51 17.05
N SER A 94 -1.16 21.85 16.46
CA SER A 94 -2.17 20.86 16.05
C SER A 94 -1.68 19.96 14.93
N GLU A 95 -2.29 18.79 14.79
CA GLU A 95 -2.01 17.85 13.69
C GLU A 95 -2.21 18.50 12.31
N GLN A 96 -3.22 19.37 12.17
CA GLN A 96 -3.49 20.07 10.92
C GLN A 96 -2.33 20.99 10.51
N GLU A 97 -1.77 21.74 11.46
CA GLU A 97 -0.62 22.60 11.20
C GLU A 97 0.66 21.80 10.97
N ALA A 98 0.85 20.70 11.70
CA ALA A 98 1.94 19.77 11.46
C ALA A 98 1.87 19.18 10.04
N ARG A 99 0.70 18.70 9.61
CA ARG A 99 0.48 18.20 8.23
C ARG A 99 0.77 19.27 7.19
N LYS A 100 0.35 20.51 7.41
CA LYS A 100 0.62 21.64 6.51
C LYS A 100 2.13 21.92 6.42
N HIS A 101 2.83 21.89 7.55
CA HIS A 101 4.28 22.06 7.59
C HIS A 101 5.00 20.95 6.81
N ILE A 102 4.65 19.68 7.05
CA ILE A 102 5.25 18.53 6.33
C ILE A 102 4.99 18.63 4.82
N ARG A 103 3.78 19.00 4.37
CA ARG A 103 3.51 19.23 2.93
C ARG A 103 4.41 20.29 2.32
N LYS A 104 4.63 21.41 3.04
CA LYS A 104 5.55 22.46 2.58
C LYS A 104 6.98 21.94 2.43
N LEU A 105 7.47 21.12 3.36
CA LEU A 105 8.79 20.49 3.25
C LEU A 105 8.90 19.58 2.04
N ILE A 106 7.83 18.81 1.73
CA ILE A 106 7.76 17.97 0.53
C ILE A 106 7.83 18.84 -0.75
N ASP A 107 7.07 19.95 -0.81
CA ASP A 107 7.11 20.87 -1.95
C ASP A 107 8.50 21.50 -2.14
N GLU A 108 9.17 21.85 -1.04
CA GLU A 108 10.54 22.37 -1.06
C GLU A 108 11.55 21.31 -1.53
N ALA A 109 11.39 20.05 -1.11
CA ALA A 109 12.20 18.94 -1.59
C ALA A 109 12.00 18.71 -3.09
N TRP A 110 10.76 18.74 -3.60
CA TRP A 110 10.47 18.66 -5.03
C TRP A 110 11.15 19.78 -5.83
N LYS A 111 11.12 21.01 -5.32
CA LYS A 111 11.82 22.15 -5.96
C LYS A 111 13.32 21.92 -6.04
N LYS A 112 13.94 21.37 -4.99
CA LYS A 112 15.37 21.03 -4.99
C LYS A 112 15.69 19.92 -6.00
N MET A 113 14.92 18.83 -6.01
CA MET A 113 15.09 17.73 -6.97
C MET A 113 14.93 18.19 -8.42
N ASN A 114 13.96 19.06 -8.71
CA ASN A 114 13.77 19.60 -10.05
C ASN A 114 14.94 20.50 -10.50
N LYS A 115 15.57 21.23 -9.58
CA LYS A 115 16.79 22.00 -9.87
C LYS A 115 17.97 21.08 -10.18
N GLU A 116 18.19 20.05 -9.36
CA GLU A 116 19.24 19.05 -9.61
C GLU A 116 19.06 18.33 -10.94
N ARG A 117 17.81 18.04 -11.33
CA ARG A 117 17.50 17.40 -12.61
C ARG A 117 17.99 18.19 -13.83
N VAL A 118 17.98 19.51 -13.75
CA VAL A 118 18.36 20.40 -14.86
C VAL A 118 19.74 21.03 -14.67
N ALA A 119 20.41 20.73 -13.56
CA ALA A 119 21.75 21.23 -13.27
C ALA A 119 22.74 20.68 -14.30
N VAL A 120 23.53 21.57 -14.89
CA VAL A 120 24.53 21.22 -15.91
C VAL A 120 25.79 20.63 -15.26
N ASP A 121 26.02 20.97 -14.01
CA ASP A 121 27.20 20.69 -13.18
C ASP A 121 26.90 19.76 -11.99
N SER A 122 25.82 18.97 -12.08
CA SER A 122 25.49 18.04 -10.99
C SER A 122 26.62 17.03 -10.76
N PRO A 123 26.99 16.75 -9.50
CA PRO A 123 28.01 15.74 -9.18
C PRO A 123 27.50 14.30 -9.39
N PHE A 124 26.22 14.12 -9.73
CA PHE A 124 25.59 12.83 -9.93
C PHE A 124 25.27 12.57 -11.41
N GLU A 125 25.38 11.31 -11.82
CA GLU A 125 25.03 10.89 -13.17
C GLU A 125 23.51 10.97 -13.43
N LYS A 126 23.11 11.25 -14.67
CA LYS A 126 21.70 11.37 -15.06
C LYS A 126 20.83 10.16 -14.66
N PRO A 127 21.25 8.90 -14.84
CA PRO A 127 20.44 7.74 -14.43
C PRO A 127 20.16 7.70 -12.92
N PHE A 128 21.12 8.14 -12.10
CA PHE A 128 20.94 8.23 -10.65
C PHE A 128 19.88 9.27 -10.29
N ILE A 129 19.97 10.46 -10.89
CA ILE A 129 19.02 11.55 -10.69
C ILE A 129 17.60 11.11 -11.13
N GLU A 130 17.48 10.45 -12.29
CA GLU A 130 16.21 9.92 -12.78
C GLU A 130 15.63 8.85 -11.84
N THR A 131 16.47 7.96 -11.33
CA THR A 131 16.07 6.94 -10.34
C THR A 131 15.54 7.60 -9.07
N ALA A 132 16.23 8.60 -8.51
CA ALA A 132 15.79 9.33 -7.32
C ALA A 132 14.44 10.02 -7.54
N ILE A 133 14.23 10.62 -8.72
CA ILE A 133 12.95 11.23 -9.09
C ILE A 133 11.84 10.19 -9.20
N ASN A 134 12.12 9.05 -9.85
CA ASN A 134 11.14 7.99 -9.99
C ASN A 134 10.76 7.39 -8.63
N LEU A 135 11.71 7.26 -7.69
CA LEU A 135 11.41 6.86 -6.31
C LEU A 135 10.48 7.85 -5.60
N ALA A 136 10.74 9.16 -5.73
CA ALA A 136 9.87 10.18 -5.17
C ALA A 136 8.45 10.15 -5.80
N ARG A 137 8.36 9.92 -7.11
CA ARG A 137 7.08 9.75 -7.82
C ARG A 137 6.33 8.51 -7.34
N MET A 138 7.02 7.39 -7.15
CA MET A 138 6.43 6.16 -6.62
C MET A 138 5.84 6.42 -5.24
N SER A 139 6.61 7.05 -4.34
CA SER A 139 6.11 7.42 -3.01
C SER A 139 4.90 8.35 -3.08
N GLN A 140 4.91 9.35 -3.96
CA GLN A 140 3.78 10.27 -4.11
C GLN A 140 2.54 9.54 -4.66
N CYS A 141 2.71 8.71 -5.69
CA CYS A 141 1.63 7.92 -6.28
C CYS A 141 1.01 6.97 -5.26
N SER A 142 1.82 6.35 -4.41
CA SER A 142 1.35 5.44 -3.36
C SER A 142 0.63 6.15 -2.21
N TYR A 143 1.02 7.38 -1.87
CA TYR A 143 0.58 8.00 -0.60
C TYR A 143 -0.21 9.31 -0.71
N GLN A 144 -0.39 9.87 -1.92
CA GLN A 144 -1.05 11.16 -2.11
C GLN A 144 -2.51 11.18 -1.63
N ASN A 145 -3.20 10.03 -1.70
CA ASN A 145 -4.62 9.92 -1.37
C ASN A 145 -4.90 9.08 -0.11
N GLY A 146 -3.88 8.68 0.65
CA GLY A 146 -4.00 7.76 1.78
C GLY A 146 -2.94 6.67 1.73
N ASP A 147 -3.13 5.58 2.47
CA ASP A 147 -2.20 4.45 2.44
C ASP A 147 -2.47 3.53 1.24
N GLY A 148 -2.01 3.91 0.06
CA GLY A 148 -2.17 3.11 -1.17
C GLY A 148 -1.26 1.88 -1.25
N LEU A 149 -0.47 1.58 -0.22
CA LEU A 149 0.35 0.37 -0.15
C LEU A 149 -0.18 -0.62 0.88
N GLY A 150 -0.51 -0.17 2.09
CA GLY A 150 -1.01 -1.02 3.17
C GLY A 150 -2.53 -1.17 3.24
N ALA A 151 -3.27 -0.20 2.70
CA ALA A 151 -4.72 -0.23 2.57
C ALA A 151 -5.11 0.02 1.11
N LEU A 152 -4.67 -0.90 0.23
CA LEU A 152 -4.92 -0.86 -1.22
C LEU A 152 -6.41 -0.60 -1.51
N ASP A 153 -6.72 0.60 -1.99
CA ASP A 153 -8.05 0.93 -2.48
C ASP A 153 -8.23 0.40 -3.93
N ASN A 154 -9.47 0.43 -4.42
CA ASN A 154 -9.77 -0.05 -5.78
C ASN A 154 -8.97 0.70 -6.86
N GLN A 155 -8.53 1.94 -6.59
CA GLN A 155 -7.77 2.74 -7.52
C GLN A 155 -6.32 2.25 -7.64
N ALA A 156 -5.62 2.07 -6.52
CA ALA A 156 -4.27 1.54 -6.48
C ALA A 156 -4.19 0.13 -7.08
N LYS A 157 -5.21 -0.70 -6.83
CA LYS A 157 -5.35 -2.05 -7.42
C LYS A 157 -5.45 -2.02 -8.94
N ASN A 158 -6.34 -1.19 -9.50
CA ASN A 158 -6.52 -1.07 -10.95
C ASN A 158 -5.26 -0.56 -11.66
N TRP A 159 -4.46 0.28 -10.99
CA TRP A 159 -3.18 0.75 -11.52
C TRP A 159 -2.15 -0.37 -11.59
N VAL A 160 -1.99 -1.16 -10.53
CA VAL A 160 -1.06 -2.30 -10.51
C VAL A 160 -1.45 -3.33 -11.56
N LEU A 161 -2.75 -3.65 -11.66
CA LEU A 161 -3.24 -4.60 -12.66
C LEU A 161 -2.90 -4.13 -14.09
N SER A 162 -3.21 -2.89 -14.44
CA SER A 162 -3.00 -2.40 -15.80
C SER A 162 -1.53 -2.17 -16.19
N VAL A 163 -0.65 -1.85 -15.23
CA VAL A 163 0.76 -1.52 -15.52
C VAL A 163 1.68 -2.74 -15.41
N ILE A 164 1.40 -3.66 -14.50
CA ILE A 164 2.34 -4.76 -14.15
C ILE A 164 1.80 -6.13 -14.59
N ILE A 165 0.49 -6.35 -14.49
CA ILE A 165 -0.09 -7.69 -14.64
C ILE A 165 -0.71 -7.90 -16.02
N GLU A 166 -1.47 -6.93 -16.51
CA GLU A 166 -2.24 -7.03 -17.75
C GLU A 166 -1.39 -6.57 -18.95
N PRO A 167 -1.16 -7.46 -19.93
CA PRO A 167 -0.42 -7.08 -21.13
C PRO A 167 -1.25 -6.11 -21.97
N ILE A 168 -0.58 -5.13 -22.58
CA ILE A 168 -1.22 -4.18 -23.50
C ILE A 168 -1.70 -4.95 -24.73
N THR A 169 -3.02 -5.02 -24.94
CA THR A 169 -3.60 -5.64 -26.13
C THR A 169 -3.30 -4.76 -27.35
N THR A 170 -2.39 -5.22 -28.22
CA THR A 170 -2.24 -4.67 -29.56
C THR A 170 -3.22 -5.40 -30.47
N SER A 171 -4.26 -4.72 -30.93
CA SER A 171 -5.11 -5.20 -32.01
C SER A 171 -4.28 -5.22 -33.30
N CYS A 172 -3.85 -6.41 -33.72
CA CYS A 172 -3.39 -6.72 -35.06
C CYS A 172 -4.42 -7.60 -35.75
#